data_AF-A0A0Q9LCY4-F1
#
_entry.id   AF-A0A0Q9LCY4-F1
#
_cell.length_a   1.000
_cell.length_b   1.000
_cell.length_c   1.000
_cell.angle_alpha   90.00
_cell.angle_beta   90.00
_cell.angle_gamma   90.00
#
_symmetry.space_group_name_H-M   'P 1'
#
loop_
_entity.id
_entity.type
_entity.pdbx_description
1 polymer ?
#
loop_
_entity_poly.entity_id
_entity_poly.type
_entity_poly.pdbx_seq_one_letter_code
_entity_poly.pdbx_strand_id
1 'polypeptide(L)' 'MIHYSVIPMDVIFEGMETYEPKFIEIDQGGVKMQIEPISGFQARIVRLFSCNPQDYLNNQYAPGTIISYSPVAEATLTF' A
#
# COMPACT_ATOMS: atom_id res chain seq x y z
N MET A 1 -18.19 1.45 -13.99
CA MET A 1 -18.12 0.18 -13.25
C MET A 1 -19.50 -0.11 -12.71
N ILE A 2 -19.98 -1.37 -12.76
CA ILE A 2 -21.31 -1.74 -12.25
C ILE A 2 -21.11 -2.58 -10.99
N HIS A 3 -21.71 -2.18 -9.86
CA HIS A 3 -21.68 -2.96 -8.62
C HIS A 3 -22.97 -3.78 -8.50
N TYR A 4 -22.84 -5.11 -8.51
CA TYR A 4 -23.95 -6.03 -8.25
C TYR A 4 -23.86 -6.53 -6.80
N SER A 5 -24.74 -6.05 -5.94
CA SER A 5 -24.81 -6.47 -4.53
C SER A 5 -26.26 -6.51 -4.07
N VAL A 6 -26.55 -7.42 -3.15
CA VAL A 6 -27.83 -7.46 -2.40
C VAL A 6 -27.87 -6.43 -1.26
N ILE A 7 -26.72 -5.84 -0.93
CA ILE A 7 -26.57 -4.82 0.12
C ILE A 7 -26.84 -3.43 -0.49
N PRO A 8 -27.58 -2.54 0.19
CA PRO A 8 -27.80 -1.17 -0.25
C PRO A 8 -26.48 -0.43 -0.50
N MET A 9 -26.44 0.41 -1.55
CA MET A 9 -25.23 1.14 -1.92
C MET A 9 -24.74 2.06 -0.80
N ASP A 10 -25.63 2.76 -0.10
CA ASP A 10 -25.26 3.66 1.00
C ASP A 10 -24.46 2.96 2.11
N VAL A 11 -24.72 1.66 2.34
CA VAL A 11 -23.99 0.84 3.31
C VAL A 11 -22.63 0.39 2.77
N ILE A 12 -22.54 0.08 1.48
CA ILE A 12 -21.28 -0.33 0.82
C ILE A 12 -20.28 0.84 0.77
N PHE A 13 -20.79 2.04 0.52
CA PHE A 13 -20.01 3.25 0.32
C PHE A 13 -19.85 4.09 1.60
N GLU A 14 -20.37 3.62 2.74
CA GLU A 14 -20.22 4.29 4.02
C GLU A 14 -18.73 4.54 4.35
N GLY A 15 -18.40 5.77 4.73
CA GLY A 15 -17.03 6.17 5.08
C GLY A 15 -16.07 6.37 3.88
N MET A 16 -16.51 6.12 2.65
CA MET A 16 -15.68 6.30 1.46
C MET A 16 -15.28 7.77 1.23
N GLU A 17 -16.17 8.72 1.54
CA GLU A 17 -15.87 10.15 1.40
C GLU A 17 -14.75 10.64 2.32
N THR A 18 -14.53 9.95 3.44
CA THR A 18 -13.47 10.25 4.41
C THR A 18 -12.20 9.41 4.24
N TYR A 19 -12.22 8.43 3.33
CA TYR A 19 -11.10 7.52 3.13
C TYR A 19 -10.07 8.12 2.17
N GLU A 20 -9.02 8.72 2.73
CA GLU A 20 -7.88 9.29 1.99
C GLU A 20 -6.60 8.49 2.25
N PRO A 21 -6.42 7.30 1.63
CA PRO A 21 -5.23 6.50 1.84
C PRO A 21 -4.00 7.19 1.25
N LYS A 22 -2.91 7.22 2.02
CA LYS A 22 -1.62 7.72 1.54
C LYS A 22 -0.78 6.57 1.06
N PHE A 23 -0.61 6.47 -0.25
CA PHE A 23 0.24 5.44 -0.83
C PHE A 23 1.65 5.97 -1.10
N ILE A 24 2.65 5.17 -0.75
CA ILE A 24 4.05 5.44 -1.01
C ILE A 24 4.62 4.26 -1.79
N GLU A 25 5.38 4.53 -2.84
CA GLU A 25 6.14 3.51 -3.55
C GLU A 25 7.52 3.38 -2.92
N ILE A 26 7.94 2.14 -2.67
CA ILE A 26 9.26 1.83 -2.13
C ILE A 26 9.91 0.70 -2.94
N ASP A 27 11.24 0.63 -2.83
CA ASP A 27 12.02 -0.52 -3.26
C ASP A 27 12.58 -1.21 -2.01
N GLN A 28 12.15 -2.45 -1.77
CA GLN A 28 12.65 -3.24 -0.65
C GLN A 28 13.43 -4.44 -1.18
N GLY A 29 14.75 -4.34 -1.14
CA GLY A 29 15.62 -5.44 -1.57
C GLY A 29 15.50 -5.79 -3.06
N GLY A 30 15.21 -4.80 -3.92
CA GLY A 30 14.99 -4.99 -5.37
C GLY A 30 13.55 -5.29 -5.75
N VAL A 31 12.65 -5.41 -4.77
CA VAL A 31 11.21 -5.63 -4.99
C VAL A 31 10.49 -4.30 -4.88
N LYS A 32 9.99 -3.79 -6.01
CA LYS A 32 9.15 -2.59 -6.03
C LYS A 32 7.76 -2.90 -5.48
N MET A 33 7.29 -2.09 -4.55
CA MET A 33 6.00 -2.28 -3.90
C MET A 33 5.36 -0.96 -3.48
N GLN A 34 4.04 -0.98 -3.32
CA GLN A 34 3.25 0.11 -2.76
C GLN A 34 2.91 -0.19 -1.31
N ILE A 35 3.13 0.78 -0.44
CA ILE A 35 2.82 0.71 0.98
C ILE A 35 1.87 1.83 1.38
N GLU A 36 1.12 1.60 2.45
CA GLU A 36 0.28 2.57 3.12
C GLU A 36 0.78 2.75 4.56
N PRO A 37 1.29 3.94 4.93
CA PRO A 37 1.71 4.23 6.29
C PRO A 37 0.56 4.11 7.27
N ILE A 38 0.80 3.47 8.42
CA ILE A 38 -0.18 3.36 9.49
C ILE A 38 0.19 4.36 10.60
N SER A 39 1.18 4.01 11.42
CA SER A 39 1.78 4.87 12.45
C SER A 39 3.11 4.29 12.92
N GLY A 40 3.94 5.08 13.60
CA GLY A 40 5.15 4.55 14.27
C GLY A 40 6.16 3.87 13.36
N PHE A 41 6.43 4.43 12.17
CA PHE A 41 7.35 3.85 11.17
C PHE A 41 6.91 2.48 10.65
N GLN A 42 5.62 2.14 10.80
CA GLN A 42 5.03 0.96 10.20
C GLN A 42 4.18 1.33 9.00
N ALA A 43 4.19 0.45 8.01
CA ALA A 43 3.32 0.53 6.86
C ALA A 43 2.79 -0.85 6.49
N ARG A 44 1.63 -0.85 5.83
CA ARG A 44 1.02 -2.04 5.25
C ARG A 44 1.38 -2.13 3.78
N ILE A 45 1.79 -3.30 3.31
CA ILE A 45 1.95 -3.57 1.88
C ILE A 45 0.56 -3.58 1.24
N VAL A 46 0.35 -2.73 0.23
CA VAL A 46 -0.90 -2.65 -0.53
C VAL A 46 -0.84 -3.55 -1.75
N ARG A 47 0.27 -3.49 -2.49
CA ARG A 47 0.52 -4.34 -3.66
C ARG A 47 2.00 -4.37 -4.03
N LEU A 48 2.39 -5.38 -4.80
CA LEU A 48 3.70 -5.48 -5.43
C LEU A 48 3.63 -4.95 -6.86
N PHE A 49 4.74 -4.39 -7.32
CA PHE A 49 5.00 -4.01 -8.72
C PHE A 49 6.11 -4.83 -9.35
N SER A 50 6.60 -5.84 -8.65
CA SER A 50 7.67 -6.70 -9.17
C SER A 50 7.21 -7.43 -10.43
N CYS A 51 8.08 -7.47 -11.43
CA CYS A 51 7.91 -8.28 -12.62
C CYS A 51 8.31 -9.75 -12.39
N ASN A 52 8.91 -10.08 -11.24
CA ASN A 52 9.28 -11.44 -10.89
C ASN A 52 8.13 -12.14 -10.15
N PRO A 53 7.54 -13.21 -10.72
CA PRO A 53 6.43 -13.93 -10.08
C PRO A 53 6.84 -14.61 -8.78
N GLN A 54 8.12 -14.93 -8.58
CA GLN A 54 8.59 -15.57 -7.34
C GLN A 54 8.41 -14.66 -6.12
N ASP A 55 8.42 -13.34 -6.29
CA ASP A 55 8.25 -12.39 -5.20
C ASP A 55 6.82 -12.44 -4.63
N TYR A 56 5.83 -12.76 -5.47
CA TYR A 56 4.43 -12.96 -5.04
C TYR A 56 4.25 -14.25 -4.23
N LEU A 57 5.17 -15.21 -4.34
CA LEU A 57 5.15 -16.44 -3.54
C LEU A 57 5.77 -16.24 -2.16
N ASN A 58 6.50 -15.14 -1.94
CA ASN A 58 7.05 -14.82 -0.64
C ASN A 58 5.98 -14.18 0.25
N ASN A 59 5.58 -14.89 1.30
CA ASN A 59 4.55 -14.43 2.23
C ASN A 59 4.93 -13.12 2.95
N GLN A 60 6.23 -12.78 3.03
CA GLN A 60 6.68 -11.50 3.61
C GLN A 60 6.32 -10.29 2.74
N TYR A 61 6.04 -10.50 1.46
CA TYR A 61 5.64 -9.47 0.51
C TYR A 61 4.15 -9.51 0.18
N ALA A 62 3.39 -10.37 0.86
CA ALA A 62 1.96 -10.50 0.65
C ALA A 62 1.23 -9.19 0.99
N PRO A 63 0.25 -8.73 0.16
CA PRO A 63 -0.62 -7.62 0.52
C PRO A 63 -1.26 -7.80 1.89
N GLY A 64 -1.31 -6.73 2.68
CA GLY A 64 -1.77 -6.74 4.07
C GLY A 64 -0.66 -6.94 5.09
N THR A 65 0.53 -7.38 4.69
CA THR A 65 1.68 -7.52 5.60
C THR A 65 2.13 -6.18 6.15
N ILE A 66 2.39 -6.13 7.47
CA ILE A 66 2.91 -4.94 8.14
C ILE A 66 4.44 -5.02 8.16
N ILE A 67 5.09 -3.98 7.65
CA ILE A 67 6.54 -3.84 7.62
C ILE A 67 6.95 -2.56 8.35
N SER A 68 8.13 -2.59 8.96
CA SER A 68 8.80 -1.38 9.43
C SER A 68 9.52 -0.74 8.26
N TYR A 69 9.37 0.57 8.10
CA TYR A 69 10.06 1.35 7.08
C TYR A 69 10.61 2.65 7.68
N SER A 70 11.81 3.04 7.26
CA SER A 70 12.38 4.34 7.61
C SER A 70 12.28 5.24 6.38
N PRO A 71 11.54 6.35 6.41
CA PRO A 71 11.53 7.29 5.31
C PRO A 71 12.93 7.90 5.17
N VAL A 72 13.61 7.61 4.06
CA VAL A 72 14.80 8.35 3.68
C VAL A 72 14.29 9.70 3.17
N ALA A 73 14.44 10.74 3.99
CA ALA A 73 14.14 12.09 3.54
C ALA A 73 15.11 12.41 2.39
N GLU A 74 14.58 12.45 1.17
CA GLU A 74 15.32 12.95 0.03
C GLU A 74 15.50 14.46 0.26
N ALA A 75 16.61 14.81 0.91
CA ALA A 75 17.00 16.18 1.14
C ALA A 75 17.15 16.83 -0.24
N THR A 76 16.18 17.64 -0.62
CA THR A 76 16.27 18.52 -1.78
C THR A 76 17.46 19.45 -1.53
N LEU A 77 18.63 19.07 -2.03
CA LEU A 77 19.78 19.94 -2.21
C LEU A 77 19.41 20.93 -3.31
N THR A 78 18.70 21.99 -2.93
CA THR A 78 18.58 23.20 -3.72
C THR A 78 19.93 23.91 -3.65
N PHE A 79 20.68 23.85 -4.76
CA PHE A 79 21.81 24.75 -5.03
C PHE A 79 21.29 26.09 -5.57
#